data_AF-A0A2V9R1Z9-F1
#
_entry.id   AF-A0A2V9R1Z9-F1
#
_cell.length_a   1.000
_cell.length_b   1.000
_cell.length_c   1.000
_cell.angle_alpha   90.00
_cell.angle_beta   90.00
_cell.angle_gamma   90.00
#
_symmetry.space_group_name_H-M   'P 1'
#
loop_
_entity.id
_entity.type
_entity.pdbx_description
1 polymer ?
#
loop_
_entity_poly.entity_id
_entity_poly.type
_entity_poly.pdbx_seq_one_letter_code
_entity_poly.pdbx_strand_id
1 'polypeptide(L)'
;MYTDHMFRNEDEKSFLRNCSGSSFVSGMSNLAWKIFQAINKRLPEGELPSPKWASGKMLKSYERSAPTLGFPRVTDSLCPRCVPEVRNAILTGEIDISALVSGNPGEIKAHIVEENGCILMRKFRRYVVHESRFQPAH
;
A
#
# COMPACT_ATOMS: atom_id res chain seq x y z
N MET A 1 31.81 -10.88 9.69
CA MET A 1 31.19 -11.92 8.84
C MET A 1 30.15 -11.23 7.96
N TYR A 2 30.32 -11.40 6.64
CA TYR A 2 29.34 -11.19 5.56
C TYR A 2 28.93 -9.75 5.22
N THR A 3 29.64 -9.12 4.26
CA THR A 3 29.15 -8.74 2.90
C THR A 3 30.17 -7.80 2.21
N ASP A 4 31.31 -8.31 1.74
CA ASP A 4 32.27 -7.50 0.94
C ASP A 4 32.69 -8.18 -0.39
N HIS A 5 32.00 -9.23 -0.83
CA HIS A 5 32.42 -10.05 -1.99
C HIS A 5 31.36 -10.31 -3.05
N MET A 6 30.53 -9.32 -3.39
CA MET A 6 29.63 -9.47 -4.53
C MET A 6 29.79 -8.28 -5.48
N PHE A 7 30.52 -8.54 -6.57
CA PHE A 7 30.68 -7.75 -7.79
C PHE A 7 31.76 -6.65 -7.83
N ARG A 8 33.01 -7.07 -8.01
CA ARG A 8 33.92 -6.40 -8.95
C ARG A 8 34.94 -7.41 -9.48
N ASN A 9 34.69 -7.94 -10.68
CA ASN A 9 35.78 -8.46 -11.51
C ASN A 9 36.65 -7.24 -11.86
N GLU A 10 37.82 -7.13 -11.24
CA GLU A 10 38.72 -5.98 -11.36
C GLU A 10 39.66 -6.06 -12.58
N ASP A 11 39.57 -7.08 -13.43
CA ASP A 11 40.60 -7.34 -14.45
C ASP A 11 40.30 -6.88 -15.89
N GLU A 12 39.20 -6.16 -16.16
CA GLU A 12 38.89 -5.65 -17.53
C GLU A 12 38.81 -4.12 -17.66
N LYS A 13 39.33 -3.35 -16.69
CA LYS A 13 39.26 -1.87 -16.72
C LYS A 13 40.61 -1.14 -16.80
N SER A 14 41.62 -1.76 -17.41
CA SER A 14 42.82 -1.03 -17.87
C SER A 14 42.79 -0.66 -19.36
N PHE A 15 41.85 -1.22 -20.15
CA PHE A 15 41.84 -1.03 -21.61
C PHE A 15 41.00 0.16 -22.11
N LEU A 16 40.01 0.63 -21.34
CA LEU A 16 39.15 1.75 -21.74
C LEU A 16 39.46 3.02 -20.96
N ARG A 17 40.69 3.52 -21.11
CA ARG A 17 41.08 4.84 -20.61
C ARG A 17 41.31 5.79 -21.79
N ASN A 18 40.25 6.47 -22.21
CA ASN A 18 40.37 7.78 -22.83
C ASN A 18 39.24 8.70 -22.35
N CYS A 19 39.64 9.71 -21.58
CA CYS A 19 38.79 10.69 -20.91
C CYS A 19 38.43 11.79 -21.93
N SER A 20 37.26 11.65 -22.58
CA SER A 20 36.56 12.70 -23.37
C SER A 20 35.15 12.27 -23.81
N GLY A 21 34.81 10.97 -23.73
CA GLY A 21 33.48 10.48 -24.11
C GLY A 21 32.36 10.70 -23.08
N SER A 22 32.67 10.91 -21.80
CA SER A 22 31.65 10.96 -20.74
C SER A 22 30.78 12.21 -20.78
N SER A 23 31.35 13.38 -21.11
CA SER A 23 30.59 14.64 -21.27
C SER A 23 29.66 14.59 -22.49
N PHE A 24 30.11 13.97 -23.57
CA PHE A 24 29.30 13.79 -24.78
C PHE A 24 28.14 12.82 -24.55
N VAL A 25 28.41 11.65 -23.96
CA VAL A 25 27.37 10.65 -23.64
C VAL A 25 26.35 11.21 -22.64
N SER A 26 26.80 11.92 -21.60
CA SER A 26 25.91 12.54 -20.63
C SER A 26 25.09 13.70 -21.24
N GLY A 27 25.69 14.50 -22.13
CA GLY A 27 24.99 15.54 -22.89
C GLY A 27 23.89 14.99 -23.79
N MET A 28 24.19 13.93 -24.56
CA MET A 28 23.21 13.25 -25.39
C MET A 28 22.10 12.61 -24.58
N SER A 29 22.44 11.95 -23.46
CA SER A 29 21.46 11.33 -22.56
C SER A 29 20.51 12.37 -21.97
N ASN A 30 21.03 13.54 -21.55
CA ASN A 30 20.22 14.63 -21.06
C ASN A 30 19.28 15.21 -22.12
N LEU A 31 19.76 15.36 -23.36
CA LEU A 31 18.94 15.83 -24.48
C LEU A 31 17.81 14.83 -24.78
N ALA A 32 18.15 13.55 -24.91
CA ALA A 32 17.18 12.48 -25.13
C ALA A 32 16.13 12.43 -24.01
N TRP A 33 16.53 12.57 -22.75
CA TRP A 33 15.63 12.59 -21.60
C TRP A 33 14.65 13.76 -21.64
N LYS A 34 15.12 14.95 -22.01
CA LYS A 34 14.26 16.14 -22.14
C LYS A 34 13.24 15.97 -23.27
N ILE A 35 13.65 15.42 -24.41
CA ILE A 35 12.75 15.13 -25.53
C ILE A 35 11.70 14.10 -25.12
N PHE A 36 12.12 13.01 -24.48
CA PHE A 36 11.24 11.97 -23.98
C PHE A 36 10.20 12.52 -22.99
N GLN A 37 10.63 13.34 -22.03
CA GLN A 37 9.71 13.99 -21.09
C GLN A 37 8.72 14.94 -21.77
N ALA A 38 9.16 15.69 -22.80
CA ALA A 38 8.28 16.59 -23.54
C ALA A 38 7.18 15.81 -24.30
N ILE A 39 7.51 14.65 -24.84
CA ILE A 39 6.54 13.75 -25.48
C ILE A 39 5.60 13.16 -24.43
N ASN A 40 6.13 12.65 -23.31
CA ASN A 40 5.34 12.02 -22.25
C ASN A 40 4.34 12.99 -21.60
N LYS A 41 4.64 14.30 -21.56
CA LYS A 41 3.72 15.34 -21.08
C LYS A 41 2.60 15.71 -22.06
N ARG A 42 2.80 15.47 -23.37
CA ARG A 42 1.81 15.81 -24.42
C ARG A 42 0.85 14.67 -24.71
N LEU A 43 1.29 13.43 -24.51
CA LEU A 43 0.44 12.27 -24.69
C LEU A 43 -0.51 12.12 -23.49
N PRO A 44 -1.79 11.78 -23.72
CA PRO A 44 -2.71 11.50 -22.63
C PRO A 44 -2.22 10.26 -21.88
N GLU A 45 -2.25 10.33 -20.55
CA GLU A 45 -1.85 9.22 -19.70
C GLU A 45 -2.77 8.01 -19.92
N GLY A 46 -2.17 6.85 -20.21
CA GLY A 46 -2.89 5.59 -20.37
C GLY A 46 -3.53 5.07 -19.07
N GLU A 47 -4.26 3.97 -19.22
CA GLU A 47 -4.88 3.27 -18.12
C GLU A 47 -3.89 2.32 -17.41
N LEU A 48 -3.94 2.23 -16.09
CA LEU A 48 -3.16 1.25 -15.33
C LEU A 48 -3.69 -0.17 -15.54
N PRO A 49 -2.83 -1.20 -15.50
CA PRO A 49 -3.24 -2.59 -15.65
C PRO A 49 -4.22 -2.99 -14.54
N SER A 50 -5.28 -3.70 -14.92
CA SER A 50 -6.25 -4.28 -13.98
C SER A 50 -5.90 -5.75 -13.72
N PRO A 51 -5.28 -6.09 -12.58
CA PRO A 51 -4.91 -7.47 -12.30
C PRO A 51 -6.16 -8.33 -12.02
N LYS A 52 -6.12 -9.61 -12.42
CA LYS A 52 -7.24 -10.55 -12.22
C LYS A 52 -7.59 -10.83 -10.74
N TRP A 53 -6.64 -10.60 -9.84
CA TRP A 53 -6.80 -10.88 -8.40
C TRP A 53 -7.46 -9.74 -7.62
N ALA A 54 -7.56 -8.54 -8.21
CA ALA A 54 -8.21 -7.39 -7.58
C ALA A 54 -9.58 -7.16 -8.22
N SER A 55 -10.59 -6.83 -7.41
CA SER A 55 -11.95 -6.54 -7.89
C SER A 55 -12.06 -5.20 -8.63
N GLY A 56 -11.13 -4.28 -8.39
CA GLY A 56 -11.13 -2.94 -8.98
C GLY A 56 -9.87 -2.63 -9.79
N LYS A 57 -10.00 -1.72 -10.75
CA LYS A 57 -8.87 -1.16 -11.49
C LYS A 57 -7.94 -0.41 -10.55
N MET A 58 -6.63 -0.54 -10.76
CA MET A 58 -5.66 0.23 -9.99
C MET A 58 -5.84 1.73 -10.27
N LEU A 59 -6.14 2.49 -9.21
CA LEU A 59 -6.20 3.95 -9.25
C LEU A 59 -4.82 4.54 -9.51
N LYS A 60 -4.78 5.61 -10.31
CA LYS A 60 -3.57 6.42 -10.51
C LYS A 60 -3.16 7.10 -9.20
N SER A 61 -1.90 7.49 -9.07
CA SER A 61 -1.37 8.06 -7.83
C SER A 61 -2.16 9.27 -7.34
N TYR A 62 -2.64 10.12 -8.26
CA TYR A 62 -3.43 11.30 -7.95
C TYR A 62 -4.92 11.02 -7.70
N GLU A 63 -5.42 9.84 -8.08
CA GLU A 63 -6.80 9.40 -7.81
C GLU A 63 -6.91 8.70 -6.44
N ARG A 64 -5.78 8.38 -5.80
CA ARG A 64 -5.76 7.77 -4.47
C ARG A 64 -6.10 8.80 -3.41
N SER A 65 -7.07 8.49 -2.56
CA SER A 65 -7.36 9.27 -1.36
C SER A 65 -6.21 9.14 -0.36
N ALA A 66 -5.61 10.27 0.03
CA ALA A 66 -4.67 10.31 1.15
C ALA A 66 -5.44 10.38 2.48
N PRO A 67 -5.05 9.60 3.51
CA PRO A 67 -5.61 9.78 4.83
C PRO A 67 -5.21 11.15 5.39
N THR A 68 -6.03 11.73 6.26
CA THR A 68 -5.68 12.96 6.97
C THR A 68 -4.37 12.76 7.74
N LEU A 69 -3.40 13.63 7.48
CA LEU A 69 -2.10 13.66 8.16
C LEU A 69 -2.18 14.53 9.42
N GLY A 70 -1.35 14.22 10.42
CA GLY A 70 -1.32 14.93 11.72
C GLY A 70 -1.97 14.18 12.88
N PHE A 71 -1.89 14.78 14.07
CA PHE A 71 -2.45 14.27 15.33
C PHE A 71 -3.21 15.40 16.05
N PRO A 72 -4.34 15.12 16.71
CA PRO A 72 -5.03 13.83 16.81
C PRO A 72 -5.85 13.51 15.55
N ARG A 73 -5.97 12.23 15.20
CA ARG A 73 -6.83 11.79 14.08
C ARG A 73 -7.55 10.48 14.38
N VAL A 74 -8.65 10.23 13.65
CA VAL A 74 -9.41 8.97 13.73
C VAL A 74 -9.24 8.21 12.42
N THR A 75 -8.89 6.94 12.51
CA THR A 75 -8.70 6.05 11.35
C THR A 75 -9.41 4.73 11.58
N ASP A 76 -9.87 4.10 10.51
CA ASP A 76 -10.38 2.73 10.58
C ASP A 76 -9.24 1.74 10.81
N SER A 77 -9.46 0.81 11.74
CA SER A 77 -8.49 -0.20 12.12
C SER A 77 -9.15 -1.54 12.34
N LEU A 78 -8.38 -2.62 12.20
CA LEU A 78 -8.87 -3.95 12.48
C LEU A 78 -8.78 -4.28 13.98
N CYS A 79 -9.86 -4.87 14.50
CA CYS A 79 -9.98 -5.36 15.86
C CYS A 79 -9.15 -6.65 16.05
N PRO A 80 -8.18 -6.68 16.99
CA PRO A 80 -7.27 -7.81 17.15
C PRO A 80 -7.93 -9.09 17.68
N ARG A 81 -9.13 -9.00 18.27
CA ARG A 81 -9.93 -10.17 18.69
C ARG A 81 -11.07 -10.52 17.74
N CYS A 82 -11.80 -9.51 17.27
CA CYS A 82 -12.96 -9.69 16.39
C CYS A 82 -12.57 -10.29 15.04
N VAL A 83 -11.44 -9.88 14.46
CA VAL A 83 -11.02 -10.38 13.13
C VAL A 83 -10.67 -11.87 13.17
N PRO A 84 -9.90 -12.40 14.14
CA PRO A 84 -9.74 -13.84 14.31
C PRO A 84 -11.06 -14.59 14.51
N GLU A 85 -11.96 -14.08 15.35
CA GLU A 85 -13.28 -14.69 15.62
C GLU A 85 -14.08 -14.85 14.32
N VAL A 86 -14.21 -13.78 13.53
CA VAL A 86 -14.93 -13.79 12.25
C VAL A 86 -14.25 -14.71 11.23
N ARG A 87 -12.91 -14.67 11.14
CA ARG A 87 -12.17 -15.55 10.23
C ARG A 87 -12.40 -17.02 10.59
N ASN A 88 -12.40 -17.38 11.87
CA ASN A 88 -12.67 -18.73 12.30
C ASN A 88 -14.10 -19.16 11.96
N ALA A 89 -15.10 -18.31 12.20
CA ALA A 89 -16.49 -18.59 11.86
C ALA A 89 -16.72 -18.79 10.35
N ILE A 90 -15.96 -18.07 9.51
CA ILE A 90 -15.97 -18.30 8.05
C ILE A 90 -15.33 -19.65 7.70
N LEU A 91 -14.23 -20.00 8.35
CA LEU A 91 -13.54 -21.27 8.12
C LEU A 91 -14.35 -22.48 8.59
N THR A 92 -15.16 -22.33 9.64
CA THR A 92 -16.07 -23.38 10.13
C THR A 92 -17.38 -23.46 9.33
N GLY A 93 -17.65 -22.48 8.46
CA GLY A 93 -18.87 -22.41 7.65
C GLY A 93 -20.08 -21.84 8.39
N GLU A 94 -19.90 -21.23 9.57
CA GLU A 94 -20.96 -20.54 10.32
C GLU A 94 -21.36 -19.22 9.65
N ILE A 95 -20.41 -18.55 8.98
CA ILE A 95 -20.60 -17.26 8.32
C ILE A 95 -20.15 -17.37 6.86
N ASP A 96 -20.96 -16.86 5.94
CA ASP A 96 -20.60 -16.80 4.52
C ASP A 96 -19.55 -15.71 4.22
N ILE A 97 -18.68 -15.96 3.24
CA ILE A 97 -17.59 -15.05 2.84
C ILE A 97 -18.14 -13.71 2.34
N SER A 98 -19.36 -13.69 1.78
CA SER A 98 -20.03 -12.45 1.34
C SER A 98 -20.16 -11.40 2.44
N ALA A 99 -20.20 -11.82 3.72
CA ALA A 99 -20.25 -10.91 4.87
C ALA A 99 -19.01 -10.01 4.98
N LEU A 100 -17.85 -10.45 4.47
CA LEU A 100 -16.63 -9.63 4.43
C LEU A 100 -16.71 -8.48 3.43
N VAL A 101 -17.49 -8.65 2.36
CA VAL A 101 -17.58 -7.68 1.26
C VAL A 101 -18.55 -6.56 1.58
N SER A 102 -19.67 -6.87 2.22
CA SER A 102 -20.72 -5.90 2.51
C SER A 102 -20.60 -5.23 3.89
N GLY A 103 -20.10 -5.97 4.89
CA GLY A 103 -20.24 -5.57 6.30
C GLY A 103 -18.96 -5.12 7.01
N ASN A 104 -17.77 -5.35 6.43
CA ASN A 104 -16.47 -5.15 7.08
C ASN A 104 -16.43 -5.58 8.57
N PRO A 105 -16.82 -6.82 8.89
CA PRO A 105 -16.90 -7.28 10.26
C PRO A 105 -15.53 -7.22 10.94
N GLY A 106 -15.46 -6.54 12.08
CA GLY A 106 -14.23 -6.35 12.86
C GLY A 106 -13.47 -5.05 12.55
N GLU A 107 -14.01 -4.18 11.70
CA GLU A 107 -13.56 -2.79 11.57
C GLU A 107 -13.97 -1.97 12.81
N ILE A 108 -13.01 -1.26 13.41
CA ILE A 108 -13.20 -0.38 14.57
C ILE A 108 -12.46 0.94 14.38
N LYS A 109 -13.04 2.03 14.88
CA LYS A 109 -12.39 3.35 14.88
C LYS A 109 -11.21 3.35 15.87
N ALA A 110 -10.04 3.76 15.38
CA ALA A 110 -8.84 3.98 16.18
C ALA A 110 -8.53 5.47 16.25
N HIS A 111 -8.22 5.95 17.45
CA HIS A 111 -7.75 7.31 17.68
C HIS A 111 -6.23 7.29 17.76
N ILE A 112 -5.58 8.10 16.94
CA ILE A 112 -4.14 8.29 17.00
C ILE A 112 -3.88 9.64 17.65
N VAL A 113 -3.24 9.61 18.82
CA VAL A 113 -3.00 10.78 19.67
C VAL A 113 -1.51 10.88 20.01
N GLU A 114 -1.02 12.09 20.24
CA GLU A 114 0.33 12.35 20.72
C GLU A 114 0.27 12.65 22.23
N GLU A 115 0.95 11.84 23.04
CA GLU A 115 1.01 11.99 24.49
C GLU A 115 2.45 11.75 24.97
N ASN A 116 3.00 12.68 25.75
CA ASN A 116 4.36 12.61 26.30
C ASN A 116 5.45 12.35 25.23
N GLY A 117 5.32 12.94 24.05
CA GLY A 117 6.24 12.73 22.92
C GLY A 117 6.13 11.35 22.25
N CYS A 118 5.12 10.55 22.61
CA CYS A 118 4.83 9.26 22.00
C CYS A 118 3.54 9.31 21.20
N ILE A 119 3.52 8.66 20.04
CA ILE A 119 2.30 8.49 19.23
C ILE A 119 1.60 7.20 19.67
N LEU A 120 0.39 7.33 20.21
CA LEU A 120 -0.42 6.21 20.69
C LEU A 120 -1.60 5.94 19.74
N MET A 121 -1.79 4.68 19.35
CA MET A 121 -2.98 4.23 18.64
C MET A 121 -3.95 3.55 19.61
N ARG A 122 -4.99 4.26 20.01
CA ARG A 122 -6.07 3.77 20.88
C ARG A 122 -7.18 3.16 20.05
N LYS A 123 -7.41 1.86 20.21
CA LYS A 123 -8.47 1.13 19.53
C LYS A 123 -9.61 0.86 20.51
N PHE A 124 -10.74 1.51 20.34
CA PHE A 124 -11.91 1.28 21.19
C PHE A 124 -12.79 0.20 20.55
N ARG A 125 -12.99 -0.90 21.27
CA ARG A 125 -14.07 -1.84 20.93
C ARG A 125 -15.36 -1.24 21.46
N ARG A 126 -16.21 -0.71 20.57
CA ARG A 126 -17.63 -0.58 20.90
C ARG A 126 -18.18 -2.00 20.90
N TYR A 127 -18.51 -2.52 22.08
CA TYR A 127 -19.43 -3.65 22.15
C TYR A 127 -20.79 -3.10 21.74
N VAL A 128 -21.07 -3.08 20.44
CA VAL A 128 -22.46 -3.05 20.01
C VAL A 128 -22.94 -4.46 20.34
N VAL A 129 -23.67 -4.59 21.45
CA VAL A 129 -24.54 -5.74 21.65
C VAL A 129 -25.50 -5.69 20.47
N HIS A 130 -25.17 -6.43 19.40
CA HIS A 130 -26.16 -6.71 18.39
C HIS A 130 -27.22 -7.54 19.11
N GLU A 131 -28.28 -6.87 19.53
CA GLU A 131 -29.55 -7.47 19.84
C GLU A 131 -30.18 -7.95 18.53
N SER A 132 -29.48 -8.86 17.84
CA SER A 132 -30.04 -9.67 16.78
C SER A 132 -30.86 -10.74 17.47
N ARG A 133 -32.09 -10.34 17.77
CA ARG A 133 -33.25 -11.18 18.05
C ARG A 133 -33.11 -12.50 17.26
N PHE A 134 -32.70 -13.53 17.98
CA PHE A 134 -32.76 -14.91 17.55
C PHE A 134 -34.26 -15.23 17.42
N GLN A 135 -34.83 -15.08 16.22
CA GLN A 135 -36.17 -15.59 15.94
C GLN A 135 -36.03 -17.10 15.75
N PRO A 136 -36.56 -17.94 16.67
CA PRO A 136 -36.58 -19.37 16.44
C PRO A 136 -37.48 -19.65 15.24
N ALA A 137 -36.94 -20.37 14.26
CA ALA A 137 -37.75 -20.98 13.23
C ALA A 137 -38.66 -22.03 13.90
N HIS A 138 -39.98 -21.89 13.67
CA HIS A 138 -40.97 -22.95 13.87
C HIS A 138 -41.07 -23.79 12.59
#